data_AF-A0ABD0NM06-F1
#
_entry.id   AF-A0ABD0NM06-F1
#
_cell.length_a   1.000
_cell.length_b   1.000
_cell.length_c   1.000
_cell.angle_alpha   90.00
_cell.angle_beta   90.00
_cell.angle_gamma   90.00
#
_symmetry.space_group_name_H-M   'P 1'
#
loop_
_entity.id
_entity.type
_entity.pdbx_description
1 polymer ?
#
loop_
_entity_poly.entity_id
_entity_poly.type
_entity_poly.pdbx_seq_one_letter_code
_entity_poly.pdbx_strand_id
1 'polypeptide(L)'
;YVFVNKSKTWAEAQRYCREKYTDLATIENVQQTLQLMDTVNNDSTDLAWIGLYDDLNSWKWTLEDSDFFKVGEKDFRNWYNPGPNHYGGQ
;
A
#
# COMPACT_ATOMS: atom_id res chain seq x y z
N TYR A 1 8.63 -3.68 -16.21
CA TYR A 1 8.24 -4.37 -14.97
C TYR A 1 8.85 -5.76 -14.96
N VAL A 2 9.01 -6.39 -13.79
CA VAL A 2 9.51 -7.78 -13.66
C VAL A 2 8.51 -8.56 -12.82
N PHE A 3 7.98 -9.66 -13.36
CA PHE A 3 7.13 -10.56 -12.60
C PHE A 3 7.98 -11.55 -11.80
N VAL A 4 7.70 -11.67 -10.50
CA VAL A 4 8.40 -12.60 -9.60
C VAL A 4 7.41 -13.65 -9.14
N ASN A 5 7.50 -14.85 -9.72
CA ASN A 5 6.65 -15.98 -9.34
C ASN A 5 7.17 -16.66 -8.05
N LYS A 6 6.93 -16.02 -6.90
CA LYS A 6 7.24 -16.56 -5.57
C LYS A 6 6.13 -16.19 -4.59
N SER A 7 5.52 -17.19 -3.93
CA SER A 7 4.55 -16.95 -2.86
C SER A 7 5.22 -16.29 -1.65
N LYS A 8 4.72 -15.11 -1.28
CA LYS A 8 5.21 -14.23 -0.20
C LYS A 8 4.07 -13.42 0.38
N THR A 9 4.19 -12.98 1.63
CA THR A 9 3.34 -11.89 2.14
C THR A 9 3.69 -10.56 1.45
N TRP A 10 2.79 -9.56 1.49
CA TRP A 10 3.06 -8.25 0.88
C TRP A 10 4.38 -7.63 1.39
N ALA A 11 4.61 -7.66 2.71
CA ALA A 11 5.83 -7.11 3.33
C ALA A 11 7.10 -7.85 2.89
N GLU A 12 7.04 -9.17 2.76
CA GLU A 12 8.17 -9.96 2.26
C GLU A 12 8.43 -9.74 0.77
N ALA A 13 7.38 -9.58 -0.03
CA ALA A 13 7.49 -9.25 -1.45
C ALA A 13 8.12 -7.87 -1.65
N GLN A 14 7.69 -6.87 -0.87
CA GLN A 14 8.26 -5.54 -0.88
C GLN A 14 9.75 -5.54 -0.53
N ARG A 15 10.12 -6.18 0.59
CA ARG A 15 11.53 -6.32 0.99
C ARG A 15 12.35 -7.01 -0.10
N TYR A 16 11.84 -8.11 -0.66
CA TYR A 16 12.53 -8.83 -1.72
C TYR A 16 12.75 -7.96 -2.97
N CYS A 17 11.75 -7.19 -3.39
CA CYS A 17 11.87 -6.30 -4.53
C CYS A 17 12.84 -5.14 -4.26
N ARG A 18 12.92 -4.60 -3.04
CA ARG A 18 13.90 -3.57 -2.67
C ARG A 18 15.33 -4.11 -2.58
N GLU A 19 15.51 -5.38 -2.21
CA GLU A 19 16.82 -6.02 -2.15
C GLU A 19 17.37 -6.42 -3.52
N LYS A 20 16.50 -6.78 -4.47
CA LYS A 20 16.89 -7.32 -5.79
C LYS A 20 16.65 -6.38 -6.96
N TYR A 21 15.74 -5.42 -6.80
CA TYR A 21 15.27 -4.49 -7.82
C TYR A 21 15.09 -3.09 -7.19
N THR A 22 14.00 -2.39 -7.51
CA THR A 22 13.68 -1.07 -6.93
C THR A 22 12.65 -1.19 -5.80
N ASP A 23 11.41 -1.58 -6.11
CA ASP A 23 10.31 -1.79 -5.15
C ASP A 23 9.18 -2.60 -5.84
N LEU A 24 8.07 -2.85 -5.15
CA LEU A 24 6.83 -3.29 -5.80
C LEU A 24 6.31 -2.23 -6.79
N ALA A 25 5.66 -2.71 -7.85
CA ALA A 25 5.22 -1.86 -8.95
C ALA A 25 4.11 -0.86 -8.55
N THR A 26 4.32 0.42 -8.82
CA THR A 26 3.28 1.45 -8.81
C THR A 26 2.62 1.52 -10.20
N ILE A 27 1.29 1.66 -10.21
CA ILE A 27 0.47 1.78 -11.43
C ILE A 27 -0.15 3.17 -11.43
N GLU A 28 0.24 3.99 -12.40
CA GLU A 28 -0.17 5.40 -12.53
C GLU A 28 -1.14 5.61 -13.69
N ASN A 29 -1.23 4.67 -14.64
CA ASN A 29 -2.10 4.76 -15.80
C ASN A 29 -2.48 3.38 -16.38
N VAL A 30 -3.50 3.39 -17.25
CA VAL A 30 -4.04 2.17 -17.89
C VAL A 30 -3.00 1.45 -18.76
N GLN A 31 -2.10 2.19 -19.40
CA GLN A 31 -1.05 1.58 -20.24
C GLN A 31 -0.07 0.76 -19.40
N GLN A 32 0.29 1.22 -18.21
CA GLN A 32 1.10 0.45 -17.26
C GLN A 32 0.38 -0.81 -16.77
N THR A 33 -0.94 -0.75 -16.56
CA THR A 33 -1.75 -1.94 -16.25
C THR A 33 -1.65 -2.99 -17.36
N LEU A 34 -1.77 -2.57 -18.62
CA LEU A 34 -1.67 -3.48 -19.77
C LEU A 34 -0.26 -4.10 -19.89
N GLN A 35 0.79 -3.30 -19.68
CA GLN A 35 2.17 -3.79 -19.65
C GLN A 35 2.40 -4.79 -18.51
N LEU A 36 1.79 -4.56 -17.34
CA LEU A 36 1.89 -5.45 -16.21
C LEU A 36 1.20 -6.80 -16.51
N MET A 37 0.01 -6.75 -17.10
CA MET A 37 -0.74 -7.93 -17.52
C MET A 37 0.03 -8.76 -18.57
N ASP A 38 0.70 -8.13 -19.52
CA ASP A 38 1.55 -8.82 -20.52
C ASP A 38 2.78 -9.48 -19.89
N THR A 39 3.30 -8.91 -18.79
CA THR A 39 4.45 -9.49 -18.06
C THR A 39 4.05 -10.71 -17.22
N VAL A 40 2.77 -10.83 -16.84
CA VAL A 40 2.24 -11.95 -16.08
C VAL A 40 1.80 -13.01 -17.08
N ASN A 41 2.68 -13.99 -17.36
CA ASN A 41 2.36 -15.10 -18.26
C ASN A 41 1.04 -15.80 -17.84
N ASN A 42 0.19 -16.08 -18.84
CA ASN A 42 -1.14 -16.71 -18.76
C ASN A 42 -1.21 -18.04 -17.97
N ASP A 43 -0.08 -18.67 -17.66
CA ASP A 43 -0.01 -19.98 -17.00
C ASP A 43 0.03 -19.91 -15.46
N SER A 44 0.07 -18.70 -14.89
CA SER A 44 0.08 -18.50 -13.44
C SER A 44 -1.14 -17.70 -13.00
N THR A 45 -2.26 -18.40 -12.82
CA THR A 45 -3.30 -17.97 -11.87
C THR A 45 -2.67 -17.89 -10.49
N ASP A 46 -2.46 -16.67 -10.01
CA ASP A 46 -2.74 -16.23 -8.64
C ASP A 46 -2.34 -14.75 -8.51
N LEU A 47 -3.13 -14.01 -7.73
CA LEU A 47 -2.99 -12.58 -7.50
C LEU A 47 -1.52 -12.15 -7.27
N ALA A 48 -1.09 -11.07 -7.89
CA ALA A 48 0.25 -10.50 -7.71
C ALA A 48 0.22 -9.31 -6.74
N TRP A 49 1.20 -9.24 -5.84
CA TRP A 49 1.38 -8.05 -5.01
C TRP A 49 1.89 -6.88 -5.85
N ILE A 50 1.24 -5.72 -5.69
CA ILE A 50 1.65 -4.42 -6.25
C ILE A 50 2.01 -3.46 -5.13
N GLY A 51 2.62 -2.32 -5.47
CA GLY A 51 3.11 -1.32 -4.52
C GLY A 51 2.03 -0.49 -3.82
N LEU A 52 0.75 -0.83 -4.02
CA LEU A 52 -0.34 -0.21 -3.29
C LEU A 52 -0.27 -0.66 -1.83
N TYR A 53 -0.23 0.31 -0.91
CA TYR A 53 -0.31 0.07 0.52
C TYR A 53 -1.32 1.03 1.14
N ASP A 54 -2.05 0.54 2.13
CA ASP A 54 -2.89 1.38 2.96
C ASP A 54 -2.04 1.91 4.12
N ASP A 55 -1.90 3.23 4.22
CA ASP A 55 -1.25 3.85 5.37
C ASP A 55 -2.27 4.01 6.49
N LEU A 56 -2.57 2.91 7.18
CA LEU A 56 -3.47 2.88 8.34
C LEU A 56 -3.00 3.78 9.49
N ASN A 57 -1.73 4.22 9.48
CA ASN A 57 -1.21 5.17 10.45
C ASN A 57 -1.48 6.63 10.05
N SER A 58 -2.02 6.87 8.86
CA SER A 58 -2.22 8.20 8.30
C SER A 58 -3.57 8.84 8.62
N TRP A 59 -4.34 8.37 9.62
CA TRP A 59 -5.60 9.04 10.03
C TRP A 59 -5.43 10.56 10.06
N LYS A 60 -6.18 11.26 9.20
CA LYS A 60 -6.14 12.72 9.09
C LYS A 60 -7.45 13.31 9.58
N TRP A 61 -7.35 14.43 10.27
CA TRP A 61 -8.50 15.27 10.52
C TRP A 61 -8.93 15.95 9.21
N THR A 62 -10.23 16.09 8.98
CA THR A 62 -10.78 16.79 7.81
C THR A 62 -10.44 18.27 7.82
N LEU A 63 -10.20 18.83 9.02
CA LEU A 63 -9.63 20.15 9.17
C LEU A 63 -8.11 20.05 8.97
N GLU A 64 -7.63 20.54 7.83
CA GLU A 64 -6.20 20.50 7.49
C GLU A 64 -5.42 21.74 7.96
N ASP A 65 -6.12 22.77 8.43
CA ASP A 65 -5.57 24.07 8.82
C ASP A 65 -4.60 23.94 10.00
N SER A 66 -3.32 24.19 9.76
CA SER A 66 -2.27 24.15 10.76
C SER A 66 -2.40 25.23 11.83
N ASP A 67 -3.05 26.36 11.51
CA ASP A 67 -3.19 27.49 12.44
C ASP A 67 -4.26 27.21 13.50
N PHE A 68 -5.14 26.25 13.24
CA PHE A 68 -6.16 25.81 14.19
C PHE A 68 -5.60 24.88 15.27
N PHE A 69 -4.65 24.00 14.93
CA PHE A 69 -4.08 23.04 15.88
C PHE A 69 -2.88 23.64 16.62
N LYS A 70 -2.87 23.52 17.95
CA LYS A 70 -1.64 23.75 18.70
C LYS A 70 -0.64 22.61 18.44
N VAL A 71 0.63 22.86 18.76
CA VAL A 71 1.70 21.86 18.65
C VAL A 71 1.28 20.57 19.36
N GLY A 72 1.18 19.48 18.60
CA GLY A 72 0.81 18.14 19.08
C GLY A 72 -0.68 17.79 19.07
N GLU A 73 -1.60 18.74 18.82
CA GLU A 73 -3.04 18.46 18.79
C GLU A 73 -3.47 17.72 17.52
N LYS A 74 -2.82 18.01 16.38
CA LYS A 74 -3.10 17.34 15.10
C LYS A 74 -2.79 15.83 15.14
N ASP A 75 -1.84 15.43 15.99
CA ASP A 75 -1.39 14.05 16.14
C ASP A 75 -2.07 13.31 17.30
N PHE A 76 -2.97 13.97 18.02
CA PHE A 76 -3.72 13.35 19.12
C PHE A 76 -4.56 12.18 18.60
N ARG A 77 -4.48 11.04 19.30
CA ARG A 77 -5.27 9.83 19.04
C ARG A 77 -5.82 9.32 20.37
N ASN A 78 -7.14 9.20 20.48
CA ASN A 78 -7.81 8.58 21.63
C ASN A 78 -8.64 7.38 21.18
N TRP A 79 -7.97 6.42 20.56
CA TRP A 79 -8.63 5.21 20.10
C TRP A 79 -8.79 4.22 21.26
N TYR A 80 -9.94 3.56 21.30
CA TYR A 80 -10.14 2.42 22.18
C TYR A 80 -9.30 1.22 21.70
N ASN A 81 -8.59 0.52 22.59
CA ASN A 81 -7.77 -0.65 22.27
C ASN A 81 -8.61 -1.71 21.52
N PRO A 82 -8.23 -2.19 20.32
CA PRO A 82 -6.89 -2.22 19.68
C PRO A 82 -6.54 -1.05 18.75
N GLY A 83 -7.31 0.04 18.76
CA GLY A 83 -7.19 1.10 17.78
C GLY A 83 -8.19 0.95 16.65
N PRO A 84 -8.12 1.80 15.62
CA PRO A 84 -8.94 1.66 14.43
C PRO A 84 -8.55 0.34 13.74
N ASN A 85 -9.47 -0.63 13.79
CA ASN A 85 -9.35 -1.88 13.08
C ASN A 85 -10.29 -1.84 11.86
N HIS A 86 -9.89 -2.48 10.77
CA HIS A 86 -10.63 -2.46 9.49
C HIS A 86 -11.91 -3.33 9.52
N TYR A 87 -12.63 -3.37 10.64
CA TYR A 87 -13.87 -4.13 10.77
C TYR A 87 -14.94 -3.52 9.85
N GLY A 88 -15.17 -4.17 8.71
CA GLY A 88 -16.22 -3.81 7.75
C GLY A 88 -15.85 -2.71 6.74
N GLY A 89 -14.57 -2.41 6.53
CA GLY A 89 -14.14 -1.43 5.52
C GLY A 89 -14.43 -1.91 4.10
N GLN A 90 -15.17 -1.08 3.34
CA GLN A 90 -15.20 -1.04 1.87
C GLN A 90 -13.96 -0.34 1.34
#